data_AF-E3M160-F1
#
_entry.id   AF-E3M160-F1
#
_cell.length_a   1.000
_cell.length_b   1.000
_cell.length_c   1.000
_cell.angle_alpha   90.00
_cell.angle_beta   90.00
_cell.angle_gamma   90.00
#
_symmetry.space_group_name_H-M   'P 1'
#
loop_
_entity.id
_entity.type
_entity.pdbx_description
1 polymer ?
#
loop_
_entity_poly.entity_id
_entity_poly.type
_entity_poly.pdbx_seq_one_letter_code
_entity_poly.pdbx_strand_id
1 'polypeptide(L)'
;METKNRTKKGFLKYFDLSTAEIKQMADVMSQKFHDKNDPKKERNLCTSLIHVSNFFTILPLFLPGLLIWHYVYSMFIGVTCVSIERVLATYYIRDYERTPRTHIGMGLLCSVHCISFPFAYLMVNNRIPFIIADSFCIICVVYVCVIYFILWLVNVKLGIRFSVPGTYRLAQQFQVKENMRHIMLARNIICCATFFVAIACSLLMTIVLDLLPVWLNNPVAHCIENCIFLNPLLICTVAIFSVPSWKKEFIRWLPMVRKLRNEHVLNQNVLNHEDETKEYFQQLKNAWL
;
A
#
# COMPACT_ATOMS: atom_id res chain seq x y z
N MET A 1 -13.74 -52.06 10.55
CA MET A 1 -12.88 -51.47 9.48
C MET A 1 -13.79 -50.75 8.49
N GLU A 2 -14.52 -49.75 9.00
CA GLU A 2 -15.59 -49.05 8.30
C GLU A 2 -15.54 -47.60 8.78
N THR A 3 -14.98 -46.70 7.97
CA THR A 3 -15.14 -45.23 8.03
C THR A 3 -14.09 -44.58 7.11
N LYS A 4 -14.27 -44.68 5.78
CA LYS A 4 -13.49 -43.82 4.86
C LYS A 4 -14.10 -43.61 3.47
N ASN A 5 -15.43 -43.58 3.34
CA ASN A 5 -16.06 -43.45 2.01
C ASN A 5 -17.23 -42.45 1.89
N ARG A 6 -17.39 -41.49 2.81
CA ARG A 6 -18.44 -40.46 2.70
C ARG A 6 -17.99 -39.02 2.44
N THR A 7 -16.68 -38.74 2.35
CA THR A 7 -16.18 -37.35 2.28
C THR A 7 -15.60 -36.93 0.93
N LYS A 8 -15.87 -37.69 -0.16
CA LYS A 8 -15.47 -37.29 -1.53
C LYS A 8 -16.64 -36.97 -2.48
N LYS A 9 -17.89 -37.16 -2.06
CA LYS A 9 -19.08 -36.83 -2.88
C LYS A 9 -19.67 -35.43 -2.64
N GLY A 10 -19.07 -34.62 -1.78
CA GLY A 10 -19.56 -33.26 -1.46
C GLY A 10 -18.88 -32.10 -2.19
N PHE A 11 -17.73 -32.32 -2.84
CA PHE A 11 -16.91 -31.23 -3.41
C PHE A 11 -16.98 -31.13 -4.94
N LEU A 12 -17.62 -32.10 -5.61
CA LEU A 12 -17.71 -32.18 -7.07
C LEU A 12 -19.07 -31.71 -7.62
N LYS A 13 -19.94 -31.13 -6.79
CA LYS A 13 -21.28 -30.68 -7.21
C LYS A 13 -21.36 -29.18 -7.56
N TYR A 14 -20.24 -28.46 -7.51
CA TYR A 14 -20.14 -27.04 -7.90
C TYR A 14 -19.49 -26.83 -9.28
N PHE A 15 -19.12 -27.91 -9.97
CA PHE A 15 -18.48 -27.88 -11.29
C PHE A 15 -19.25 -28.71 -12.35
N ASP A 16 -20.57 -28.84 -12.20
CA ASP A 16 -21.42 -29.23 -13.34
C ASP A 16 -21.77 -27.97 -14.15
N LEU A 17 -20.77 -27.32 -14.74
CA LEU A 17 -21.01 -26.61 -15.99
C LEU A 17 -21.27 -27.69 -17.02
N SER A 18 -22.43 -27.64 -17.68
CA SER A 18 -22.82 -28.62 -18.68
C SER A 18 -21.68 -28.77 -19.69
N THR A 19 -21.31 -30.01 -20.01
CA THR A 19 -20.29 -30.33 -21.02
C THR A 19 -20.56 -29.64 -22.37
N ALA A 20 -21.81 -29.19 -22.58
CA ALA A 20 -22.22 -28.34 -23.70
C ALA A 20 -21.68 -26.90 -23.64
N GLU A 21 -21.58 -26.27 -22.47
CA GLU A 21 -21.09 -24.89 -22.30
C GLU A 21 -19.57 -24.79 -22.46
N ILE A 22 -18.84 -25.81 -21.98
CA ILE A 22 -17.39 -25.93 -22.21
C ILE A 22 -17.11 -26.18 -23.70
N LYS A 23 -17.95 -27.00 -24.36
CA LYS A 23 -17.85 -27.23 -25.81
C LYS A 23 -18.19 -25.98 -26.62
N GLN A 24 -19.19 -25.20 -26.19
CA GLN A 24 -19.53 -23.93 -26.81
C GLN A 24 -18.42 -22.88 -26.63
N MET A 25 -17.77 -22.81 -25.46
CA MET A 25 -16.60 -21.95 -25.23
C MET A 25 -15.37 -22.41 -26.03
N ALA A 26 -15.15 -23.72 -26.17
CA ALA A 26 -14.07 -24.28 -26.97
C ALA A 26 -14.29 -24.05 -28.47
N ASP A 27 -15.52 -24.18 -28.98
CA ASP A 27 -15.88 -23.90 -30.37
C ASP A 27 -15.78 -22.40 -30.69
N VAL A 28 -16.15 -21.51 -29.75
CA VAL A 28 -15.97 -20.06 -29.88
C VAL A 28 -14.48 -19.67 -29.86
N MET A 29 -13.66 -20.33 -29.04
CA MET A 29 -12.20 -20.13 -29.06
C MET A 29 -11.55 -20.69 -30.34
N SER A 30 -12.05 -21.80 -30.87
CA SER A 30 -11.60 -22.40 -32.13
C SER A 30 -11.94 -21.52 -33.34
N GLN A 31 -13.14 -20.94 -33.38
CA GLN A 31 -13.51 -19.92 -34.38
C GLN A 31 -12.66 -18.65 -34.27
N LYS A 32 -12.28 -18.22 -33.06
CA LYS A 32 -11.36 -17.09 -32.84
C LYS A 32 -9.95 -17.31 -33.39
N PHE A 33 -9.48 -18.56 -33.42
CA PHE A 33 -8.15 -18.88 -33.99
C PHE A 33 -8.17 -18.96 -35.52
N HIS A 34 -9.30 -19.31 -36.13
CA HIS A 34 -9.44 -19.45 -37.58
C HIS A 34 -9.74 -18.12 -38.31
N ASP A 35 -10.25 -17.10 -37.62
CA ASP A 35 -10.69 -15.81 -38.20
C ASP A 35 -9.66 -14.66 -38.01
N LYS A 36 -8.37 -15.01 -37.92
CA LYS A 36 -7.25 -14.07 -37.61
C LYS A 36 -6.72 -13.27 -38.82
N ASN A 37 -7.46 -13.26 -39.94
CA ASN A 37 -6.99 -12.70 -41.22
C ASN A 37 -7.77 -11.49 -41.74
N ASP A 38 -8.70 -10.89 -40.96
CA ASP A 38 -9.46 -9.73 -41.42
C ASP A 38 -9.38 -8.52 -40.47
N PRO A 39 -8.46 -7.55 -40.72
CA PRO A 39 -8.16 -6.43 -39.81
C PRO A 39 -9.30 -5.39 -39.70
N LYS A 40 -10.36 -5.49 -40.51
CA LYS A 40 -11.54 -4.63 -40.39
C LYS A 40 -12.56 -5.13 -39.37
N LYS A 41 -12.55 -6.42 -39.03
CA LYS A 41 -13.53 -7.04 -38.11
C LYS A 41 -13.10 -6.95 -36.64
N GLU A 42 -11.79 -6.97 -36.36
CA GLU A 42 -11.22 -6.73 -35.01
C GLU A 42 -11.64 -5.38 -34.43
N ARG A 43 -11.73 -4.34 -35.28
CA ARG A 43 -12.08 -2.98 -34.85
C ARG A 43 -13.53 -2.86 -34.35
N ASN A 44 -14.44 -3.66 -34.91
CA ASN A 44 -15.86 -3.67 -34.54
C ASN A 44 -16.16 -4.66 -33.40
N LEU A 45 -15.32 -5.69 -33.22
CA LEU A 45 -15.46 -6.69 -32.14
C LEU A 45 -14.97 -6.15 -30.79
N CYS A 46 -13.96 -5.26 -30.80
CA CYS A 46 -13.43 -4.63 -29.59
C CYS A 46 -14.37 -3.57 -28.98
N THR A 47 -15.38 -3.12 -29.74
CA THR A 47 -16.36 -2.10 -29.30
C THR A 47 -17.71 -2.67 -28.85
N SER A 48 -17.95 -3.98 -28.97
CA SER A 48 -19.18 -4.58 -28.45
C SER A 48 -19.05 -4.77 -26.95
N LEU A 49 -19.40 -3.73 -26.19
CA LEU A 49 -19.65 -3.80 -24.76
C LEU A 49 -20.66 -4.94 -24.53
N ILE A 50 -20.25 -6.01 -23.84
CA ILE A 50 -21.10 -7.18 -23.63
C ILE A 50 -22.28 -6.76 -22.75
N HIS A 51 -23.44 -6.56 -23.36
CA HIS A 51 -24.66 -6.24 -22.64
C HIS A 51 -25.21 -7.52 -22.02
N VAL A 52 -24.80 -7.80 -20.79
CA VAL A 52 -25.26 -8.98 -20.05
C VAL A 52 -26.60 -8.66 -19.37
N SER A 53 -27.61 -9.50 -19.60
CA SER A 53 -28.99 -9.26 -19.15
C SER A 53 -29.21 -9.48 -17.65
N ASN A 54 -28.39 -10.28 -16.97
CA ASN A 54 -28.57 -10.67 -15.57
C ASN A 54 -27.40 -10.24 -14.69
N PHE A 55 -27.63 -9.24 -13.83
CA PHE A 55 -26.64 -8.73 -12.86
C PHE A 55 -26.10 -9.83 -11.93
N PHE A 56 -26.97 -10.76 -11.48
CA PHE A 56 -26.59 -11.83 -10.55
C PHE A 56 -25.56 -12.81 -11.13
N THR A 57 -25.50 -12.97 -12.45
CA THR A 57 -24.50 -13.83 -13.11
C THR A 57 -23.12 -13.17 -13.18
N ILE A 58 -23.07 -11.83 -13.22
CA ILE A 58 -21.82 -11.05 -13.31
C ILE A 58 -21.30 -10.67 -11.93
N LEU A 59 -22.18 -10.61 -10.92
CA LEU A 59 -21.84 -10.25 -9.55
C LEU A 59 -20.53 -10.90 -9.03
N PRO A 60 -20.27 -12.21 -9.22
CA PRO A 60 -19.02 -12.83 -8.76
C PRO A 60 -17.76 -12.34 -9.48
N LEU A 61 -17.87 -11.73 -10.67
CA LEU A 61 -16.75 -11.10 -11.38
C LEU A 61 -16.66 -9.59 -11.09
N PHE A 62 -17.82 -8.92 -10.98
CA PHE A 62 -17.91 -7.49 -10.74
C PHE A 62 -17.43 -7.09 -9.34
N LEU A 63 -17.85 -7.83 -8.31
CA LEU A 63 -17.53 -7.49 -6.92
C LEU A 63 -16.02 -7.55 -6.63
N PRO A 64 -15.28 -8.61 -7.01
CA PRO A 64 -13.82 -8.62 -6.85
C PRO A 64 -13.12 -7.50 -7.63
N GLY A 65 -13.57 -7.23 -8.87
CA GLY A 65 -13.03 -6.13 -9.66
C GLY A 65 -13.20 -4.78 -8.96
N LEU A 66 -14.39 -4.51 -8.43
CA LEU A 66 -14.67 -3.31 -7.65
C LEU A 66 -13.78 -3.19 -6.41
N LEU A 67 -13.62 -4.29 -5.67
CA LEU A 67 -12.79 -4.31 -4.46
C LEU A 67 -11.30 -4.11 -4.76
N ILE A 68 -10.78 -4.67 -5.86
CA ILE A 68 -9.39 -4.48 -6.28
C ILE A 68 -9.14 -3.00 -6.62
N TRP A 69 -10.01 -2.41 -7.45
CA TRP A 69 -9.88 -0.98 -7.80
C TRP A 69 -10.06 -0.08 -6.57
N HIS A 70 -11.00 -0.41 -5.68
CA HIS A 70 -11.18 0.30 -4.42
C HIS A 70 -9.93 0.23 -3.55
N TYR A 71 -9.29 -0.94 -3.45
CA TYR A 71 -8.03 -1.12 -2.73
C TYR A 71 -6.92 -0.23 -3.30
N VAL A 72 -6.71 -0.26 -4.63
CA VAL A 72 -5.67 0.53 -5.30
C VAL A 72 -5.88 2.03 -5.03
N TYR A 73 -7.08 2.56 -5.27
CA TYR A 73 -7.34 3.99 -5.03
C TYR A 73 -7.29 4.38 -3.55
N SER A 74 -7.80 3.54 -2.66
CA SER A 74 -7.72 3.79 -1.23
C SER A 74 -6.28 3.83 -0.73
N MET A 75 -5.35 3.10 -1.36
CA MET A 75 -3.94 3.19 -1.03
C MET A 75 -3.35 4.58 -1.35
N PHE A 76 -3.55 5.07 -2.58
CA PHE A 76 -3.02 6.38 -2.99
C PHE A 76 -3.66 7.55 -2.23
N ILE A 77 -4.99 7.55 -2.11
CA ILE A 77 -5.73 8.57 -1.37
C ILE A 77 -5.42 8.46 0.13
N GLY A 78 -5.29 7.24 0.67
CA GLY A 78 -4.94 7.01 2.07
C GLY A 78 -3.60 7.60 2.45
N VAL A 79 -2.55 7.37 1.66
CA VAL A 79 -1.23 7.98 1.90
C VAL A 79 -1.30 9.51 1.81
N THR A 80 -2.10 10.04 0.88
CA THR A 80 -2.36 11.49 0.76
C THR A 80 -3.02 12.03 2.04
N CYS A 81 -4.06 11.37 2.55
CA CYS A 81 -4.73 11.74 3.79
C CYS A 81 -3.80 11.67 5.01
N VAL A 82 -2.95 10.65 5.12
CA VAL A 82 -1.92 10.58 6.17
C VAL A 82 -0.95 11.75 6.07
N SER A 83 -0.53 12.15 4.87
CA SER A 83 0.33 13.33 4.69
C SER A 83 -0.34 14.62 5.18
N ILE A 84 -1.64 14.78 4.94
CA ILE A 84 -2.44 15.91 5.44
C ILE A 84 -2.53 15.88 6.96
N GLU A 85 -2.76 14.72 7.57
CA GLU A 85 -2.76 14.55 9.02
C GLU A 85 -1.40 14.98 9.64
N ARG A 86 -0.27 14.64 9.00
CA ARG A 86 1.06 15.09 9.45
C ARG A 86 1.28 16.60 9.32
N VAL A 87 0.71 17.24 8.29
CA VAL A 87 0.69 18.71 8.17
C VAL A 87 -0.08 19.34 9.31
N LEU A 88 -1.27 18.81 9.63
CA LEU A 88 -2.08 19.30 10.74
C LEU A 88 -1.37 19.09 12.09
N ALA A 89 -0.71 17.94 12.29
CA ALA A 89 0.07 17.68 13.50
C ALA A 89 1.24 18.66 13.66
N THR A 90 1.93 19.00 12.57
CA THR A 90 3.02 20.00 12.58
C THR A 90 2.47 21.42 12.82
N TYR A 91 1.30 21.75 12.27
CA TYR A 91 0.66 23.06 12.46
C TYR A 91 0.16 23.25 13.91
N TYR A 92 -0.49 22.23 14.47
CA TYR A 92 -1.06 22.26 15.83
C TYR A 92 -0.07 21.85 16.92
N ILE A 93 1.24 21.90 16.66
CA ILE A 93 2.27 21.42 17.58
C ILE A 93 2.17 22.00 19.00
N ARG A 94 1.62 23.22 19.15
CA ARG A 94 1.45 23.86 20.47
C ARG A 94 0.35 23.23 21.32
N ASP A 95 -0.72 22.75 20.70
CA ASP A 95 -1.95 22.30 21.37
C ASP A 95 -2.28 20.83 21.05
N TYR A 96 -1.35 20.11 20.42
CA TYR A 96 -1.59 18.75 19.92
C TYR A 96 -1.89 17.78 21.07
N GLU A 97 -1.09 17.78 22.14
CA GLU A 97 -1.29 16.92 23.31
C GLU A 97 -2.42 17.36 24.24
N ARG A 98 -2.80 18.63 24.20
CA ARG A 98 -3.80 19.18 25.13
C ARG A 98 -5.23 18.82 24.75
N THR A 99 -5.47 18.51 23.48
CA THR A 99 -6.81 18.24 22.96
C THR A 99 -6.79 17.05 22.01
N PRO A 100 -7.44 15.93 22.35
CA PRO A 100 -7.52 14.78 21.46
C PRO A 100 -8.39 15.13 20.24
N ARG A 101 -7.80 15.09 19.05
CA ARG A 101 -8.47 15.44 17.78
C ARG A 101 -8.75 14.20 16.92
N THR A 102 -9.37 13.18 17.53
CA THR A 102 -9.73 11.93 16.85
C THR A 102 -10.65 12.13 15.63
N HIS A 103 -11.44 13.21 15.63
CA HIS A 103 -12.32 13.60 14.53
C HIS A 103 -11.55 13.91 13.23
N ILE A 104 -10.31 14.42 13.31
CA ILE A 104 -9.49 14.69 12.10
C ILE A 104 -9.15 13.37 11.41
N GLY A 105 -8.67 12.39 12.17
CA GLY A 105 -8.34 11.07 11.65
C GLY A 105 -9.57 10.35 11.10
N MET A 106 -10.70 10.39 11.82
CA MET A 106 -11.95 9.78 11.36
C MET A 106 -12.48 10.44 10.09
N GLY A 107 -12.47 11.78 10.03
CA GLY A 107 -12.90 12.52 8.84
C GLY A 107 -12.05 12.21 7.62
N LEU A 108 -10.73 12.10 7.80
CA LEU A 108 -9.81 11.70 6.73
C LEU A 108 -10.06 10.25 6.28
N LEU A 109 -10.26 9.31 7.21
CA LEU A 109 -10.57 7.92 6.88
C LEU A 109 -11.88 7.79 6.10
N CYS A 110 -12.94 8.48 6.54
CA CYS A 110 -14.19 8.55 5.81
C CYS A 110 -13.98 9.12 4.40
N SER A 111 -13.18 10.19 4.29
CA SER A 111 -12.85 10.82 2.99
C SER A 111 -12.16 9.85 2.03
N VAL A 112 -11.24 9.00 2.51
CA VAL A 112 -10.58 7.98 1.68
C VAL A 112 -11.63 7.10 0.99
N HIS A 113 -12.54 6.51 1.76
CA HIS A 113 -13.54 5.60 1.22
C HIS A 113 -14.61 6.31 0.38
N CYS A 114 -15.05 7.51 0.80
CA CYS A 114 -16.02 8.31 0.06
C CYS A 114 -15.51 8.73 -1.33
N ILE A 115 -14.20 8.90 -1.50
CA ILE A 115 -13.59 9.23 -2.80
C ILE A 115 -13.25 7.94 -3.58
N SER A 116 -12.66 6.94 -2.93
CA SER A 116 -12.16 5.75 -3.64
C SER A 116 -13.26 4.84 -4.17
N PHE A 117 -14.42 4.72 -3.50
CA PHE A 117 -15.54 3.91 -3.99
C PHE A 117 -16.12 4.43 -5.32
N PRO A 118 -16.48 5.72 -5.46
CA PRO A 118 -16.92 6.28 -6.74
C PRO A 118 -15.89 6.09 -7.86
N PHE A 119 -14.60 6.34 -7.60
CA PHE A 119 -13.54 6.12 -8.59
C PHE A 119 -13.43 4.66 -9.03
N ALA A 120 -13.48 3.72 -8.08
CA ALA A 120 -13.47 2.30 -8.39
C ALA A 120 -14.68 1.88 -9.23
N TYR A 121 -15.87 2.40 -8.90
CA TYR A 121 -17.09 2.16 -9.68
C TYR A 121 -16.96 2.70 -11.11
N LEU A 122 -16.44 3.92 -11.28
CA LEU A 122 -16.24 4.51 -12.60
C LEU A 122 -15.24 3.72 -13.45
N MET A 123 -14.17 3.20 -12.84
CA MET A 123 -13.19 2.35 -13.51
C MET A 123 -13.76 1.02 -13.97
N VAL A 124 -14.44 0.29 -13.09
CA VAL A 124 -15.00 -1.03 -13.42
C VAL A 124 -16.04 -0.93 -14.54
N ASN A 125 -16.80 0.15 -14.56
CA ASN A 125 -17.77 0.42 -15.63
C ASN A 125 -17.17 1.09 -16.88
N ASN A 126 -15.84 1.20 -16.95
CA ASN A 126 -15.10 1.83 -18.05
C ASN A 126 -15.64 3.22 -18.42
N ARG A 127 -16.09 3.99 -17.43
CA ARG A 127 -16.66 5.34 -17.62
C ARG A 127 -15.59 6.43 -17.68
N ILE A 128 -14.39 6.12 -17.20
CA ILE A 128 -13.21 6.99 -17.27
C ILE A 128 -12.10 6.26 -18.03
N PRO A 129 -11.38 6.94 -18.93
CA PRO A 129 -10.27 6.33 -19.63
C PRO A 129 -9.13 6.04 -18.65
N PHE A 130 -8.45 4.92 -18.88
CA PHE A 130 -7.36 4.42 -18.04
C PHE A 130 -6.26 5.47 -17.78
N ILE A 131 -5.92 6.28 -18.79
CA ILE A 131 -4.88 7.33 -18.71
C ILE A 131 -5.22 8.38 -17.64
N ILE A 132 -6.49 8.80 -17.55
CA ILE A 132 -6.91 9.80 -16.56
C ILE A 132 -6.83 9.22 -15.14
N ALA A 133 -7.27 7.96 -15.00
CA ALA A 133 -7.20 7.23 -13.75
C ALA A 133 -5.76 7.04 -13.24
N ASP A 134 -4.83 6.66 -14.12
CA ASP A 134 -3.41 6.51 -13.79
C ASP A 134 -2.75 7.86 -13.46
N SER A 135 -3.08 8.91 -14.25
CA SER A 135 -2.59 10.27 -14.00
C SER A 135 -2.96 10.79 -12.60
N PHE A 136 -4.17 10.47 -12.12
CA PHE A 136 -4.59 10.81 -10.76
C PHE A 136 -3.70 10.14 -9.70
N CYS A 137 -3.36 8.87 -9.87
CA CYS A 137 -2.44 8.16 -8.96
C CYS A 137 -1.04 8.80 -8.95
N ILE A 138 -0.52 9.18 -10.12
CA ILE A 138 0.77 9.88 -10.24
C ILE A 138 0.73 11.22 -9.50
N ILE A 139 -0.35 12.00 -9.64
CA ILE A 139 -0.54 13.26 -8.93
C ILE A 139 -0.52 13.04 -7.41
N CYS A 140 -1.19 12.01 -6.89
CA CYS A 140 -1.14 11.67 -5.47
C CYS A 140 0.29 11.38 -4.98
N VAL A 141 1.07 10.60 -5.75
CA VAL A 141 2.47 10.29 -5.42
C VAL A 141 3.33 11.55 -5.38
N VAL A 142 3.24 12.40 -6.41
CA VAL A 142 3.98 13.67 -6.47
C VAL A 142 3.59 14.57 -5.30
N TYR A 143 2.30 14.70 -5.01
CA TYR A 143 1.80 15.48 -3.88
C TYR A 143 2.41 15.01 -2.56
N VAL A 144 2.38 13.71 -2.28
CA VAL A 144 2.94 13.12 -1.06
C VAL A 144 4.45 13.42 -0.95
N CYS A 145 5.21 13.22 -2.02
CA CYS A 145 6.64 13.52 -2.04
C CYS A 145 6.94 14.99 -1.70
N VAL A 146 6.20 15.92 -2.31
CA VAL A 146 6.34 17.37 -2.06
C VAL A 146 5.99 17.72 -0.62
N ILE A 147 4.86 17.22 -0.10
CA ILE A 147 4.43 17.49 1.27
C ILE A 147 5.45 16.99 2.29
N TYR A 148 5.96 15.76 2.14
CA TYR A 148 6.96 15.23 3.06
C TYR A 148 8.30 15.97 2.98
N PHE A 149 8.69 16.46 1.80
CA PHE A 149 9.85 17.33 1.67
C PHE A 149 9.67 18.66 2.40
N ILE A 150 8.52 19.31 2.24
CA ILE A 150 8.18 20.55 2.96
C ILE A 150 8.13 20.30 4.47
N LEU A 151 7.48 19.21 4.91
CA LEU A 151 7.41 18.83 6.32
C LEU A 151 8.79 18.63 6.94
N TRP A 152 9.71 18.00 6.21
CA TRP A 152 11.10 17.86 6.64
C TRP A 152 11.76 19.23 6.83
N LEU A 153 11.66 20.13 5.85
CA LEU A 153 12.22 21.48 5.95
C LEU A 153 11.66 22.27 7.13
N VAL A 154 10.34 22.21 7.34
CA VAL A 154 9.66 22.91 8.44
C VAL A 154 10.08 22.35 9.79
N ASN A 155 10.10 21.02 9.96
CA ASN A 155 10.45 20.39 11.23
C ASN A 155 11.93 20.58 11.60
N VAL A 156 12.84 20.60 10.62
CA VAL A 156 14.26 20.95 10.86
C VAL A 156 14.37 22.39 11.37
N LYS A 157 13.69 23.35 10.73
CA LYS A 157 13.69 24.76 11.17
C LYS A 157 13.07 24.93 12.56
N LEU A 158 11.98 24.21 12.84
CA LEU A 158 11.36 24.21 14.17
C LEU A 158 12.30 23.62 15.23
N GLY A 159 13.00 22.52 14.92
CA GLY A 159 13.98 21.91 15.80
C GLY A 159 15.08 22.89 16.24
N ILE A 160 15.63 23.64 15.28
CA ILE A 160 16.65 24.67 15.55
C ILE A 160 16.09 25.82 16.38
N ARG A 161 14.85 26.26 16.12
CA ARG A 161 14.21 27.32 16.92
C ARG A 161 13.96 26.88 18.36
N PHE A 162 13.56 25.63 18.54
CA PHE A 162 13.23 25.10 19.87
C PHE A 162 14.45 24.65 20.66
N SER A 163 15.62 24.47 20.03
CA SER A 163 16.87 24.17 20.75
C SER A 163 17.48 25.39 21.46
N VAL A 164 16.96 26.60 21.24
CA VAL A 164 17.41 27.80 21.94
C VAL A 164 16.90 27.76 23.40
N PRO A 165 17.80 27.77 24.39
CA PRO A 165 17.42 27.70 25.81
C PRO A 165 16.47 28.83 26.23
N GLY A 166 15.56 28.53 27.16
CA GLY A 166 14.71 29.53 27.84
C GLY A 166 13.48 30.05 27.10
N THR A 167 13.27 29.70 25.82
CA THR A 167 12.16 30.27 25.03
C THR A 167 10.94 29.33 24.91
N TYR A 168 11.11 28.02 25.10
CA TYR A 168 10.09 27.01 24.76
C TYR A 168 9.92 25.91 25.81
N ARG A 169 8.72 25.30 25.81
CA ARG A 169 8.36 24.23 26.75
C ARG A 169 8.99 22.91 26.31
N LEU A 170 9.47 22.14 27.28
CA LEU A 170 10.07 20.82 27.06
C LEU A 170 9.19 19.87 26.22
N ALA A 171 7.88 19.89 26.45
CA ALA A 171 6.92 19.10 25.67
C ALA A 171 6.99 19.40 24.15
N GLN A 172 7.19 20.67 23.77
CA GLN A 172 7.27 21.08 22.37
C GLN A 172 8.55 20.56 21.70
N GLN A 173 9.68 20.56 22.43
CA GLN A 173 10.94 20.00 21.93
C GLN A 173 10.83 18.49 21.70
N PHE A 174 10.21 17.75 22.62
CA PHE A 174 9.98 16.31 22.46
C PHE A 174 9.09 16.00 21.26
N GLN A 175 8.02 16.77 21.06
CA GLN A 175 7.12 16.59 19.91
C GLN A 175 7.83 16.79 18.57
N VAL A 176 8.71 17.79 18.48
CA VAL A 176 9.45 18.06 17.24
C VAL A 176 10.47 16.97 16.96
N LYS A 177 11.14 16.47 18.00
CA LYS A 177 12.07 15.34 17.90
C LYS A 177 11.35 14.08 17.44
N GLU A 178 10.17 13.81 17.99
CA GLU A 178 9.32 12.68 17.60
C GLU A 178 8.80 12.82 16.16
N ASN A 179 8.32 14.01 15.78
CA ASN A 179 7.88 14.31 14.41
C ASN A 179 9.02 14.14 13.40
N MET A 180 10.24 14.60 13.71
CA MET A 180 11.41 14.38 12.86
C MET A 180 11.74 12.89 12.69
N ARG A 181 11.66 12.10 13.78
CA ARG A 181 11.83 10.64 13.71
C ARG A 181 10.76 10.00 12.80
N HIS A 182 9.51 10.43 12.95
CA HIS A 182 8.39 9.97 12.12
C HIS A 182 8.58 10.31 10.64
N ILE A 183 9.04 11.53 10.33
CA ILE A 183 9.31 11.99 8.96
C ILE A 183 10.47 11.19 8.34
N MET A 184 11.54 10.90 9.08
CA MET A 184 12.64 10.09 8.57
C MET A 184 12.20 8.66 8.23
N LEU A 185 11.39 8.04 9.10
CA LEU A 185 10.77 6.74 8.85
C LEU A 185 9.87 6.79 7.61
N ALA A 186 8.97 7.78 7.55
CA ALA A 186 8.04 7.94 6.44
C ALA A 186 8.78 8.19 5.12
N ARG A 187 9.85 8.99 5.11
CA ARG A 187 10.67 9.23 3.91
C ARG A 187 11.25 7.94 3.34
N ASN A 188 11.78 7.07 4.18
CA ASN A 188 12.34 5.79 3.73
C ASN A 188 11.24 4.90 3.13
N ILE A 189 10.08 4.81 3.78
CA ILE A 189 8.93 4.05 3.29
C ILE A 189 8.43 4.62 1.95
N ILE A 190 8.23 5.93 1.87
CA ILE A 190 7.72 6.62 0.68
C ILE A 190 8.71 6.48 -0.48
N CYS A 191 10.01 6.60 -0.24
CA CYS A 191 11.03 6.41 -1.28
C CYS A 191 10.97 5.00 -1.86
N CYS A 192 10.98 3.97 -1.01
CA CYS A 192 10.87 2.57 -1.46
C CYS A 192 9.53 2.28 -2.16
N ALA A 193 8.42 2.74 -1.60
CA ALA A 193 7.09 2.54 -2.17
C ALA A 193 6.94 3.25 -3.53
N THR A 194 7.44 4.48 -3.65
CA THR A 194 7.42 5.26 -4.90
C THR A 194 8.25 4.58 -5.98
N PHE A 195 9.45 4.10 -5.65
CA PHE A 195 10.28 3.34 -6.59
C PHE A 195 9.57 2.08 -7.08
N PHE A 196 8.95 1.34 -6.17
CA PHE A 196 8.21 0.12 -6.50
C PHE A 196 6.97 0.40 -7.36
N VAL A 197 6.18 1.42 -7.02
CA VAL A 197 5.02 1.85 -7.82
C VAL A 197 5.46 2.36 -9.18
N ALA A 198 6.56 3.11 -9.28
CA ALA A 198 7.08 3.58 -10.56
C ALA A 198 7.46 2.43 -11.50
N ILE A 199 8.05 1.35 -10.98
CA ILE A 199 8.30 0.12 -11.74
C ILE A 199 6.98 -0.49 -12.22
N ALA A 200 6.00 -0.65 -11.33
CA ALA A 200 4.70 -1.24 -11.68
C ALA A 200 3.96 -0.42 -12.75
N CYS A 201 3.91 0.91 -12.60
CA CYS A 201 3.32 1.82 -13.59
C CYS A 201 4.08 1.78 -14.92
N SER A 202 5.41 1.70 -14.90
CA SER A 202 6.21 1.61 -16.13
C SER A 202 5.95 0.31 -16.89
N LEU A 203 5.86 -0.82 -16.19
CA LEU A 203 5.50 -2.12 -16.77
C LEU A 203 4.09 -2.06 -17.37
N LEU A 204 3.14 -1.45 -16.65
CA LEU A 204 1.76 -1.28 -17.08
C LEU A 204 1.65 -0.42 -18.34
N MET A 205 2.36 0.71 -18.40
CA MET A 205 2.45 1.56 -19.59
C MET A 205 3.06 0.83 -20.79
N THR A 206 4.03 -0.06 -20.56
CA THR A 206 4.65 -0.84 -21.63
C THR A 206 3.66 -1.83 -22.26
N ILE A 207 2.75 -2.41 -21.46
CA ILE A 207 1.63 -3.21 -21.97
C ILE A 207 0.61 -2.33 -22.72
N VAL A 208 0.21 -1.20 -22.14
CA VAL A 208 -0.82 -0.32 -22.71
C VAL A 208 -0.39 0.26 -24.07
N LEU A 209 0.91 0.52 -24.26
CA LEU A 209 1.47 1.04 -25.50
C LEU A 209 1.84 -0.05 -26.52
N ASP A 210 1.50 -1.32 -26.26
CA ASP A 210 1.84 -2.48 -27.10
C ASP A 210 3.34 -2.56 -27.47
N LEU A 211 4.21 -2.15 -26.55
CA LEU A 211 5.66 -2.12 -26.76
C LEU A 211 6.31 -3.51 -26.59
N LEU A 212 5.59 -4.48 -26.05
CA LEU A 212 6.09 -5.84 -25.78
C LEU A 212 5.56 -6.85 -26.81
N PRO A 213 6.34 -7.91 -27.10
CA PRO A 213 5.86 -9.00 -27.92
C PRO A 213 4.74 -9.77 -27.21
N VAL A 214 3.76 -10.25 -27.97
CA VAL A 214 2.51 -10.86 -27.47
C VAL A 214 2.74 -11.98 -26.44
N TRP A 215 3.82 -12.77 -26.58
CA TRP A 215 4.14 -13.86 -25.66
C TRP A 215 4.55 -13.38 -24.26
N LEU A 216 5.01 -12.13 -24.14
CA LEU A 216 5.46 -11.52 -22.89
C LEU A 216 4.33 -10.75 -22.17
N ASN A 217 3.20 -10.48 -22.83
CA ASN A 217 2.09 -9.73 -22.22
C ASN A 217 1.48 -10.44 -21.01
N ASN A 218 1.20 -11.74 -21.13
CA ASN A 218 0.64 -12.54 -20.04
C ASN A 218 1.54 -12.61 -18.79
N PRO A 219 2.84 -12.97 -18.90
CA PRO A 219 3.71 -13.00 -17.72
C PRO A 219 3.91 -11.61 -17.10
N VAL A 220 3.99 -10.54 -17.90
CA VAL A 220 4.13 -9.17 -17.35
C VAL A 220 2.85 -8.72 -16.66
N ALA A 221 1.68 -9.07 -17.17
CA ALA A 221 0.41 -8.81 -16.49
C ALA A 221 0.35 -9.51 -15.12
N HIS A 222 0.77 -10.77 -15.04
CA HIS A 222 0.88 -11.47 -13.76
C HIS A 222 1.92 -10.83 -12.83
N CYS A 223 3.05 -10.33 -13.35
CA CYS A 223 4.01 -9.59 -12.53
C CYS A 223 3.39 -8.32 -11.94
N ILE A 224 2.60 -7.56 -12.71
CA ILE A 224 1.92 -6.35 -12.24
C ILE A 224 0.90 -6.69 -11.17
N GLU A 225 0.08 -7.72 -11.36
CA GLU A 225 -0.89 -8.19 -10.35
C GLU A 225 -0.18 -8.55 -9.04
N ASN A 226 0.90 -9.32 -9.13
CA ASN A 226 1.71 -9.67 -7.95
C ASN A 226 2.33 -8.42 -7.31
N CYS A 227 2.78 -7.43 -8.08
CA CYS A 227 3.29 -6.18 -7.54
C CYS A 227 2.22 -5.46 -6.70
N ILE A 228 0.99 -5.36 -7.22
CA ILE A 228 -0.13 -4.72 -6.51
C ILE A 228 -0.42 -5.45 -5.19
N PHE A 229 -0.48 -6.78 -5.19
CA PHE A 229 -0.81 -7.55 -3.99
C PHE A 229 0.35 -7.71 -2.98
N LEU A 230 1.60 -7.66 -3.43
CA LEU A 230 2.79 -7.76 -2.56
C LEU A 230 3.17 -6.43 -1.90
N ASN A 231 2.56 -5.33 -2.31
CA ASN A 231 2.86 -3.99 -1.81
C ASN A 231 2.80 -3.86 -0.27
N PRO A 232 1.79 -4.41 0.44
CA PRO A 232 1.76 -4.37 1.90
C PRO A 232 2.95 -5.09 2.56
N LEU A 233 3.41 -6.20 1.99
CA LEU A 233 4.57 -6.92 2.51
C LEU A 233 5.86 -6.09 2.39
N LEU A 234 6.00 -5.37 1.27
CA LEU A 234 7.12 -4.45 1.06
C LEU A 234 7.08 -3.31 2.09
N ILE A 235 5.93 -2.66 2.27
CA ILE A 235 5.76 -1.56 3.24
C ILE A 235 6.05 -2.03 4.67
N CYS A 236 5.49 -3.17 5.08
CA CYS A 236 5.70 -3.75 6.40
C CYS A 236 7.19 -4.07 6.64
N THR A 237 7.85 -4.63 5.63
CA THR A 237 9.28 -4.95 5.71
C THR A 237 10.10 -3.67 5.88
N VAL A 238 9.90 -2.67 5.01
CA VAL A 238 10.63 -1.38 5.10
C VAL A 238 10.36 -0.69 6.43
N ALA A 239 9.14 -0.74 6.95
CA ALA A 239 8.79 -0.17 8.26
C ALA A 239 9.56 -0.83 9.42
N ILE A 240 9.59 -2.18 9.46
CA ILE A 240 10.32 -2.94 10.49
C ILE A 240 11.82 -2.62 10.44
N PHE A 241 12.40 -2.59 9.25
CA PHE A 241 13.84 -2.35 9.09
C PHE A 241 14.25 -0.89 9.30
N SER A 242 13.33 0.06 9.13
CA SER A 242 13.59 1.49 9.31
C SER A 242 13.61 1.94 10.78
N VAL A 243 12.98 1.19 11.69
CA VAL A 243 13.00 1.48 13.13
C VAL A 243 13.98 0.53 13.82
N PRO A 244 15.12 1.02 14.37
CA PRO A 244 16.15 0.16 14.96
C PRO A 244 15.63 -0.75 16.08
N SER A 245 14.72 -0.24 16.92
CA SER A 245 14.09 -1.01 17.99
C SER A 245 13.26 -2.18 17.45
N TRP A 246 12.47 -1.95 16.40
CA TRP A 246 11.66 -2.99 15.77
C TRP A 246 12.51 -3.99 15.00
N LYS A 247 13.55 -3.53 14.29
CA LYS A 247 14.52 -4.39 13.62
C LYS A 247 15.21 -5.33 14.62
N LYS A 248 15.67 -4.83 15.76
CA LYS A 248 16.34 -5.63 16.80
C LYS A 248 15.41 -6.70 17.37
N GLU A 249 14.17 -6.34 17.67
CA GLU A 249 13.16 -7.28 18.17
C GLU A 249 12.75 -8.29 17.10
N PHE A 250 12.53 -7.88 15.86
CA PHE A 250 12.22 -8.79 14.75
C PHE A 250 13.35 -9.81 14.52
N ILE A 251 14.61 -9.37 14.53
CA ILE A 251 15.79 -10.24 14.42
C ILE A 251 15.92 -11.17 15.64
N ARG A 252 15.52 -10.73 16.84
CA ARG A 252 15.48 -11.56 18.05
C ARG A 252 14.48 -12.70 17.95
N TRP A 253 13.35 -12.48 17.28
CA TRP A 253 12.33 -13.51 17.06
C TRP A 253 12.70 -14.52 15.97
N LEU A 254 13.64 -14.19 15.08
CA LEU A 254 14.11 -15.12 14.05
C LEU A 254 14.86 -16.31 14.67
N PRO A 255 14.37 -17.56 14.51
CA PRO A 255 14.93 -18.73 15.16
C PRO A 255 16.39 -19.01 14.77
N MET A 256 16.81 -18.59 13.57
CA MET A 256 18.19 -18.76 13.08
C MET A 256 19.22 -17.89 13.83
N VAL A 257 18.85 -16.69 14.29
CA VAL A 257 19.77 -15.77 14.99
C VAL A 257 19.81 -16.05 16.50
N ARG A 258 18.74 -16.62 17.04
CA ARG A 258 18.65 -17.03 18.46
C ARG A 258 19.72 -18.05 18.85
N LYS A 259 20.16 -18.90 17.91
CA LYS A 259 21.20 -19.92 18.15
C LYS A 259 22.61 -19.34 18.21
N LEU A 260 22.92 -18.29 17.44
CA LEU A 260 24.21 -17.59 17.44
C LEU A 260 24.37 -16.60 18.62
N ARG A 261 23.25 -16.10 19.16
CA ARG A 261 23.28 -14.98 20.12
C ARG A 261 23.23 -15.40 21.60
N ASN A 262 22.82 -16.64 21.89
CA ASN A 262 22.69 -17.11 23.27
C ASN A 262 24.02 -17.19 24.04
N GLU A 263 25.17 -17.25 23.34
CA GLU A 263 26.50 -17.18 23.97
C GLU A 263 26.93 -15.76 24.37
N HIS A 264 26.42 -14.72 23.70
CA HIS A 264 26.90 -13.33 23.87
C HIS A 264 25.97 -12.45 24.75
N VAL A 265 24.71 -12.87 24.97
CA VAL A 265 23.65 -12.02 25.58
C VAL A 265 23.63 -12.05 27.12
N LEU A 266 24.21 -13.08 27.75
CA LEU A 266 24.24 -13.14 29.22
C LEU A 266 25.15 -12.05 29.83
N ASN A 267 26.23 -11.66 29.15
CA ASN A 267 27.19 -10.66 29.64
C ASN A 267 26.80 -9.20 29.34
N GLN A 268 25.89 -8.93 28.39
CA GLN A 268 25.65 -7.58 27.87
C GLN A 268 24.35 -6.92 28.40
N ASN A 269 23.39 -7.73 28.87
CA ASN A 269 22.10 -7.23 29.37
C ASN A 269 22.19 -6.54 30.74
N VAL A 270 23.19 -6.89 31.57
CA VAL A 270 23.42 -6.24 32.87
C VAL A 270 24.01 -4.84 32.68
N LEU A 271 24.82 -4.64 31.63
CA LEU A 271 25.49 -3.36 31.36
C LEU A 271 24.56 -2.34 30.69
N ASN A 272 23.77 -2.76 29.70
CA ASN A 272 22.96 -1.83 28.89
C ASN A 272 21.75 -1.23 29.61
N HIS A 273 21.17 -1.93 30.59
CA HIS A 273 19.95 -1.45 31.25
C HIS A 273 20.24 -0.26 32.20
N GLU A 274 21.44 -0.20 32.78
CA GLU A 274 21.92 0.98 33.50
C GLU A 274 22.20 2.15 32.56
N ASP A 275 22.76 1.88 31.38
CA ASP A 275 23.16 2.92 30.43
C ASP A 275 21.95 3.58 29.73
N GLU A 276 20.92 2.83 29.33
CA GLU A 276 19.70 3.43 28.75
C GLU A 276 18.95 4.29 29.78
N THR A 277 18.95 3.87 31.04
CA THR A 277 18.33 4.61 32.15
C THR A 277 19.11 5.91 32.43
N LYS A 278 20.45 5.83 32.48
CA LYS A 278 21.32 7.00 32.62
C LYS A 278 21.17 7.96 31.45
N GLU A 279 21.10 7.47 30.21
CA GLU A 279 20.92 8.30 29.02
C GLU A 279 19.56 9.02 29.05
N TYR A 280 18.50 8.35 29.48
CA TYR A 280 17.17 8.95 29.65
C TYR A 280 17.17 10.06 30.72
N PHE A 281 17.78 9.81 31.89
CA PHE A 281 17.89 10.81 32.96
C PHE A 281 18.86 11.94 32.63
N GLN A 282 19.87 11.70 31.81
CA GLN A 282 20.82 12.71 31.37
C GLN A 282 20.22 13.59 30.28
N GLN A 283 19.42 13.03 29.37
CA GLN A 283 18.57 13.80 28.46
C GLN A 283 17.54 14.63 29.23
N LEU A 284 16.97 14.10 30.31
CA LEU A 284 16.09 14.86 31.20
C LEU A 284 16.87 16.02 31.84
N LYS A 285 18.00 15.75 32.50
CA LYS A 285 18.82 16.76 33.18
C LYS A 285 19.31 17.88 32.25
N ASN A 286 19.73 17.54 31.03
CA ASN A 286 20.16 18.52 30.03
C ASN A 286 19.01 19.36 29.45
N ALA A 287 17.77 18.90 29.61
CA ALA A 287 16.57 19.68 29.26
C ALA A 287 16.12 20.63 30.38
N TRP A 288 16.66 20.49 31.59
CA TRP A 288 16.35 21.32 32.76
C TRP A 288 17.39 22.41 33.03
N LEU A 289 18.54 22.39 32.35
CA LEU A 289 19.60 23.41 32.39
C LEU A 289 19.56 24.26 31.11
#